data_AF-A0A251V7G9-F1
#
_entry.id   AF-A0A251V7G9-F1
#
_cell.length_a   1.000
_cell.length_b   1.000
_cell.length_c   1.000
_cell.angle_alpha   90.00
_cell.angle_beta   90.00
_cell.angle_gamma   90.00
#
_symmetry.space_group_name_H-M   'P 1'
#
loop_
_entity.id
_entity.type
_entity.pdbx_description
1 polymer ?
#
loop_
_entity_poly.entity_id
_entity_poly.type
_entity_poly.pdbx_seq_one_letter_code
_entity_poly.pdbx_strand_id
1 'polypeptide(L)'
;MAAKHFSHLFLLLSVGTLIVVRAEKTWCVAKPSSSQAELLENVNFACSQVDCRILEKGGACYSPDNLMNHASIAMNIYYQCKGRNPWNCHFGNTGLISLTDPSYGGCPYE
;
A
#
# COMPACT_ATOMS: atom_id res chain seq x y z
N MET A 1 9.83 -8.47 -69.95
CA MET A 1 8.59 -9.29 -69.88
C MET A 1 8.81 -10.30 -68.76
N ALA A 2 8.06 -10.44 -67.69
CA ALA A 2 6.83 -9.81 -67.21
C ALA A 2 6.85 -9.86 -65.66
N ALA A 3 6.26 -8.85 -65.02
CA ALA A 3 6.11 -8.71 -63.58
C ALA A 3 5.14 -9.76 -62.99
N LYS A 4 5.37 -10.20 -61.75
CA LYS A 4 4.32 -10.82 -60.91
C LYS A 4 4.32 -10.21 -59.50
N HIS A 5 3.14 -9.70 -59.17
CA HIS A 5 2.73 -8.90 -58.03
C HIS A 5 2.96 -9.55 -56.65
N PHE A 6 3.50 -8.72 -55.73
CA PHE A 6 2.97 -8.40 -54.41
C PHE A 6 2.11 -9.49 -53.71
N SER A 7 2.66 -10.12 -52.67
CA SER A 7 1.86 -10.51 -51.51
C SER A 7 2.70 -10.36 -50.24
N HIS A 8 2.66 -9.14 -49.70
CA HIS A 8 3.08 -8.82 -48.35
C HIS A 8 2.11 -9.48 -47.38
N LEU A 9 2.32 -10.74 -47.04
CA LEU A 9 1.64 -11.32 -45.88
C LEU A 9 2.38 -10.88 -44.61
N PHE A 10 2.22 -9.60 -44.29
CA PHE A 10 2.57 -9.01 -43.00
C PHE A 10 1.50 -9.49 -42.00
N LEU A 11 1.66 -10.72 -41.50
CA LEU A 11 0.82 -11.23 -40.42
C LEU A 11 1.16 -10.43 -39.17
N LEU A 12 0.19 -9.59 -38.80
CA LEU A 12 0.16 -8.67 -37.68
C LEU A 12 0.57 -9.41 -36.39
N LEU A 13 1.83 -9.25 -35.98
CA LEU A 13 2.14 -9.31 -34.56
C LEU A 13 1.43 -8.11 -33.97
N SER A 14 0.20 -8.29 -33.50
CA SER A 14 -0.41 -7.38 -32.55
C SER A 14 0.52 -7.38 -31.34
N VAL A 15 1.50 -6.48 -31.34
CA VAL A 15 2.14 -6.01 -30.13
C VAL A 15 1.03 -5.26 -29.41
N GLY A 16 0.14 -6.02 -28.76
CA GLY A 16 -0.78 -5.49 -27.79
C GLY A 16 0.12 -4.80 -26.79
N THR A 17 0.08 -3.48 -26.77
CA THR A 17 0.75 -2.70 -25.75
C THR A 17 0.28 -3.27 -24.43
N LEU A 18 1.15 -4.02 -23.75
CA LEU A 18 0.95 -4.33 -22.35
C LEU A 18 0.95 -2.96 -21.67
N ILE A 19 -0.24 -2.44 -21.40
CA ILE A 19 -0.38 -1.33 -20.48
C ILE A 19 0.09 -1.92 -19.16
N VAL A 20 1.37 -1.72 -18.85
CA VAL A 20 1.89 -1.92 -17.51
C VAL A 20 1.18 -0.86 -16.67
N VAL A 21 0.02 -1.23 -16.11
CA VAL A 21 -0.59 -0.46 -15.03
C VAL A 21 0.38 -0.57 -13.88
N ARG A 22 1.26 0.44 -13.75
CA ARG A 22 2.02 0.62 -12.53
C ARG A 22 0.99 0.99 -11.48
N ALA A 23 0.62 0.05 -10.63
CA ALA A 23 -0.05 0.39 -9.39
C ALA A 23 0.87 1.38 -8.68
N GLU A 24 0.45 2.63 -8.54
CA GLU A 24 1.19 3.59 -7.75
C GLU A 24 1.34 3.02 -6.34
N LYS A 25 2.55 3.11 -5.78
CA LYS A 25 2.79 2.67 -4.40
C LYS A 25 2.02 3.62 -3.51
N THR A 26 1.03 3.07 -2.80
CA THR A 26 0.21 3.79 -1.83
C THR A 26 0.40 3.21 -0.44
N TRP A 27 0.08 4.02 0.56
CA TRP A 27 0.18 3.66 1.97
C TRP A 27 -1.12 3.89 2.69
N CYS A 28 -1.36 3.16 3.76
CA CYS A 28 -2.48 3.44 4.66
C CYS A 28 -1.97 4.09 5.93
N VAL A 29 -2.48 5.26 6.28
CA VAL A 29 -2.14 5.98 7.51
C VAL A 29 -3.41 6.28 8.31
N ALA A 30 -3.26 6.50 9.62
CA ALA A 30 -4.37 6.88 10.47
C ALA A 30 -4.81 8.33 10.19
N LYS A 31 -6.11 8.61 10.29
CA LYS A 31 -6.67 9.95 10.20
C LYS A 31 -6.23 10.78 11.40
N PRO A 32 -5.75 12.02 11.21
CA PRO A 32 -5.46 12.92 12.31
C PRO A 32 -6.65 13.22 13.23
N SER A 33 -7.88 13.07 12.72
CA SER A 33 -9.12 13.30 13.46
C SER A 33 -9.58 12.11 14.31
N SER A 34 -8.90 10.97 14.24
CA SER A 34 -9.28 9.76 15.00
C SER A 34 -8.98 9.92 16.49
N SER A 35 -9.89 9.41 17.30
CA SER A 35 -9.76 9.35 18.76
C SER A 35 -8.72 8.31 19.18
N GLN A 36 -8.17 8.45 20.40
CA GLN A 36 -7.23 7.46 20.94
C GLN A 36 -7.82 6.05 21.01
N ALA A 37 -9.12 5.93 21.29
CA ALA A 37 -9.80 4.64 21.34
C ALA A 37 -9.83 3.96 19.96
N GLU A 38 -10.19 4.71 18.91
CA GLU A 38 -10.18 4.22 17.53
C GLU A 38 -8.76 3.84 17.07
N LEU A 39 -7.75 4.64 17.41
CA LEU A 39 -6.36 4.31 17.06
C LEU A 39 -5.89 3.01 17.72
N LEU A 40 -6.24 2.80 19.00
CA LEU A 40 -5.91 1.55 19.70
C LEU A 40 -6.66 0.35 19.11
N GLU A 41 -7.94 0.53 18.74
CA GLU A 41 -8.72 -0.49 18.04
C GLU A 41 -8.07 -0.86 16.69
N ASN A 42 -7.60 0.13 15.93
CA ASN A 42 -6.90 -0.10 14.67
C ASN A 42 -5.62 -0.92 14.85
N VAL A 43 -4.79 -0.58 15.85
CA VAL A 43 -3.58 -1.34 16.18
C VAL A 43 -3.95 -2.78 16.54
N ASN A 44 -4.89 -2.98 17.48
CA ASN A 44 -5.29 -4.30 17.93
C ASN A 44 -5.84 -5.16 16.79
N PHE A 45 -6.72 -4.59 15.96
CA PHE A 45 -7.27 -5.28 14.80
C PHE A 45 -6.18 -5.65 13.80
N ALA A 46 -5.35 -4.69 13.36
CA ALA A 46 -4.30 -4.95 12.39
C ALA A 46 -3.32 -6.02 12.92
N CYS A 47 -2.84 -5.88 14.15
CA CYS A 47 -1.86 -6.80 14.73
C CYS A 47 -2.43 -8.18 15.09
N SER A 48 -3.76 -8.33 15.14
CA SER A 48 -4.38 -9.66 15.17
C SER A 48 -4.34 -10.40 13.83
N GLN A 49 -4.07 -9.68 12.73
CA GLN A 49 -4.12 -10.17 11.35
C GLN A 49 -2.75 -10.22 10.68
N VAL A 50 -1.79 -9.42 11.15
CA VAL A 50 -0.42 -9.31 10.62
C VAL A 50 0.61 -9.22 11.75
N ASP A 51 1.87 -9.48 11.43
CA ASP A 51 2.97 -9.36 12.37
C ASP A 51 3.32 -7.89 12.65
N CYS A 52 3.17 -7.47 13.91
CA CYS A 52 3.46 -6.11 14.38
C CYS A 52 4.69 -6.00 15.28
N ARG A 53 5.59 -7.00 15.32
CA ARG A 53 6.77 -6.97 16.22
C ARG A 53 7.65 -5.73 16.06
N ILE A 54 7.64 -5.08 14.90
CA ILE A 54 8.39 -3.83 14.68
C ILE A 54 7.90 -2.64 15.52
N LEU A 55 6.67 -2.72 16.03
CA LEU A 55 6.03 -1.72 16.89
C LEU A 55 6.23 -1.98 18.38
N GLU A 56 6.69 -3.18 18.76
CA GLU A 56 6.92 -3.49 20.16
C GLU A 56 8.14 -2.74 20.70
N LYS A 57 8.22 -2.59 22.03
CA LYS A 57 9.35 -1.91 22.67
C LYS A 57 10.68 -2.57 22.26
N GLY A 58 11.58 -1.77 21.68
CA GLY A 58 12.86 -2.24 21.12
C GLY A 58 12.81 -2.58 19.63
N GLY A 59 11.64 -2.55 19.01
CA GLY A 59 11.44 -2.67 17.56
C GLY A 59 11.86 -1.41 16.81
N ALA A 60 12.14 -1.57 15.51
CA ALA A 60 12.68 -0.52 14.65
C ALA A 60 11.77 0.71 14.53
N CYS A 61 10.46 0.52 14.72
CA CYS A 61 9.44 1.55 14.54
C CYS A 61 8.72 1.93 15.84
N TYR A 62 9.26 1.54 16.99
CA TYR A 62 8.69 1.91 18.28
C TYR A 62 8.81 3.40 18.58
N SER A 63 9.92 4.03 18.18
CA SER A 63 10.19 5.45 18.42
C SER A 63 9.82 6.31 17.21
N PRO A 64 9.13 7.45 17.40
CA PRO A 64 8.64 7.96 18.67
C PRO A 64 7.44 7.16 19.18
N ASP A 65 7.36 6.97 20.50
CA ASP A 65 6.26 6.28 21.17
C ASP A 65 4.99 7.14 21.12
N ASN A 66 4.31 7.08 19.97
CA ASN A 66 3.12 7.84 19.64
C ASN A 66 2.09 6.90 19.02
N LEU A 67 0.90 6.83 19.61
CA LEU A 67 -0.17 5.94 19.17
C LEU A 67 -0.63 6.21 17.72
N MET A 68 -0.64 7.46 17.26
CA MET A 68 -0.98 7.81 15.86
C MET A 68 0.01 7.17 14.88
N ASN A 69 1.28 7.15 15.27
CA ASN A 69 2.35 6.58 14.47
C ASN A 69 2.28 5.05 14.46
N HIS A 70 2.12 4.43 15.63
CA HIS A 70 1.96 2.97 15.73
C HIS A 70 0.72 2.48 14.97
N ALA A 71 -0.41 3.20 15.08
CA ALA A 71 -1.61 2.90 14.32
C ALA A 71 -1.36 3.00 12.81
N SER A 72 -0.75 4.09 12.35
CA SER A 72 -0.45 4.28 10.93
C SER A 72 0.44 3.16 10.36
N ILE A 73 1.46 2.72 11.09
CA ILE A 73 2.33 1.62 10.68
C ILE A 73 1.56 0.29 10.66
N ALA A 74 0.82 -0.05 11.72
CA ALA A 74 0.06 -1.29 11.80
C ALA A 74 -0.98 -1.37 10.66
N MET A 75 -1.71 -0.27 10.44
CA MET A 75 -2.68 -0.14 9.35
C MET A 75 -2.02 -0.28 7.98
N ASN A 76 -0.81 0.27 7.80
CA ASN A 76 -0.06 0.14 6.57
C ASN A 76 0.38 -1.31 6.30
N ILE A 77 0.93 -2.01 7.30
CA ILE A 77 1.34 -3.42 7.16
C ILE A 77 0.11 -4.27 6.77
N TYR A 78 -1.01 -4.07 7.47
CA TYR A 78 -2.27 -4.75 7.15
C TYR A 78 -2.73 -4.44 5.71
N TYR A 79 -2.81 -3.17 5.35
CA TYR A 79 -3.24 -2.70 4.03
C TYR A 79 -2.46 -3.37 2.90
N GLN A 80 -1.13 -3.46 3.06
CA GLN A 80 -0.25 -4.07 2.08
C GLN A 80 -0.39 -5.58 2.03
N CYS A 81 -0.42 -6.24 3.19
CA CYS A 81 -0.61 -7.69 3.29
C CYS A 81 -1.95 -8.15 2.68
N LYS A 82 -2.99 -7.31 2.70
CA LYS A 82 -4.31 -7.61 2.13
C LYS A 82 -4.49 -7.13 0.69
N GLY A 83 -3.42 -6.67 0.02
CA GLY A 83 -3.44 -6.37 -1.41
C GLY A 83 -3.76 -4.92 -1.77
N ARG A 84 -3.57 -3.95 -0.86
CA ARG A 84 -3.66 -2.51 -1.11
C ARG A 84 -4.99 -2.01 -1.69
N ASN A 85 -6.07 -2.77 -1.54
CA ASN A 85 -7.39 -2.30 -1.97
C ASN A 85 -7.90 -1.18 -1.04
N PRO A 86 -8.66 -0.19 -1.55
CA PRO A 86 -9.12 0.94 -0.74
C PRO A 86 -9.90 0.53 0.52
N TRP A 87 -10.69 -0.55 0.44
CA TRP A 87 -11.44 -1.08 1.59
C TRP A 87 -10.54 -1.63 2.70
N ASN A 88 -9.31 -2.06 2.39
CA ASN A 88 -8.36 -2.51 3.41
C ASN A 88 -7.80 -1.35 4.24
N CYS A 89 -7.96 -0.11 3.79
CA CYS A 89 -7.57 1.09 4.55
C CYS A 89 -8.79 1.78 5.21
N HIS A 90 -9.95 1.12 5.25
CA HIS A 90 -11.15 1.76 5.79
C HIS A 90 -11.10 1.92 7.32
N PHE A 91 -10.78 0.86 8.07
CA PHE A 91 -10.67 0.87 9.54
C PHE A 91 -11.81 1.64 10.24
N GLY A 92 -13.06 1.38 9.89
CA GLY A 92 -14.20 2.13 10.45
C GLY A 92 -14.18 3.63 10.10
N ASN A 93 -13.71 3.99 8.91
CA ASN A 93 -13.52 5.36 8.44
C ASN A 93 -12.42 6.14 9.18
N THR A 94 -11.41 5.46 9.72
CA THR A 94 -10.28 6.09 10.43
C THR A 94 -8.97 6.00 9.65
N GLY A 95 -8.93 5.35 8.48
CA GLY A 95 -7.75 5.31 7.62
C GLY A 95 -7.81 6.26 6.43
N LEU A 96 -6.62 6.64 5.94
CA LEU A 96 -6.40 7.43 4.73
C LEU A 96 -5.38 6.74 3.84
N ILE A 97 -5.66 6.73 2.54
CA ILE A 97 -4.67 6.36 1.54
C ILE A 97 -3.77 7.56 1.29
N SER A 98 -2.48 7.41 1.58
CA SER A 98 -1.45 8.37 1.21
C SER A 98 -0.87 8.01 -0.15
N LEU A 99 -0.73 9.01 -1.02
CA LEU A 99 0.02 8.93 -2.29
C LEU A 99 1.48 9.35 -2.12
N THR A 100 1.83 9.87 -0.95
CA THR A 100 3.19 10.28 -0.59
C THR A 100 3.72 9.35 0.49
N ASP A 101 4.97 8.93 0.36
CA ASP A 101 5.63 8.05 1.33
C ASP A 101 5.64 8.73 2.72
N PRO A 102 4.94 8.16 3.73
CA PRO A 102 4.85 8.74 5.06
C PRO A 102 6.03 8.34 5.97
N SER A 103 7.06 7.66 5.43
CA SER A 103 8.23 7.23 6.20
C SER A 103 8.92 8.38 6.92
N TYR A 104 9.33 8.14 8.17
CA TYR A 104 10.06 9.10 8.99
C TYR A 104 11.05 8.37 9.90
N GLY A 105 12.08 9.07 10.39
CA GLY A 105 12.83 8.68 11.59
C GLY A 105 13.38 7.25 11.64
N GLY A 106 13.74 6.65 10.50
CA GLY A 106 14.25 5.28 10.43
C GLY A 106 13.18 4.18 10.46
N CYS A 107 11.89 4.54 10.44
CA CYS A 107 10.78 3.62 10.27
C CYS A 107 10.25 3.70 8.83
N PRO A 108 10.68 2.80 7.92
CA PRO A 108 10.18 2.78 6.57
C PRO A 108 8.77 2.20 6.54
N TYR A 109 7.87 2.90 5.86
CA TYR A 109 6.60 2.35 5.43
C TYR A 109 6.87 1.62 4.10
N GLU A 110 7.44 0.42 4.16
CA GLU A 110 7.71 -0.37 2.94
C GLU A 110 6.48 -1.04 2.38
#